data_AF-A0A0M3RVY3-F1
#
_entry.id   AF-A0A0M3RVY3-F1
#
_cell.length_a   1.000
_cell.length_b   1.000
_cell.length_c   1.000
_cell.angle_alpha   90.00
_cell.angle_beta   90.00
_cell.angle_gamma   90.00
#
_symmetry.space_group_name_H-M   'P 1'
#
loop_
_entity.id
_entity.type
_entity.pdbx_description
1 polymer ?
#
loop_
_entity_poly.entity_id
_entity_poly.type
_entity_poly.pdbx_seq_one_letter_code
_entity_poly.pdbx_strand_id
1 'polypeptide(L)'
;MFHSYTVRLVALLLLVGLLAGTRGVQAQSNMRPANFLADQEPAEPLILSKSDKAELITQRFSDALDLSPMQESQFQRYTYSHLCQKEAAASRLVGATRAQRRLDRQYAADLSRVLRSSQLATFYWLRNREPLALFEAPAMAKR
;
A
#
# COMPACT_ATOMS: atom_id res chain seq x y z
N MET A 1 46.72 10.91 11.56
CA MET A 1 45.88 10.03 10.73
C MET A 1 44.45 10.56 10.76
N PHE A 2 43.93 10.87 9.57
CA PHE A 2 42.54 11.00 9.10
C PHE A 2 41.41 11.11 10.17
N HIS A 3 40.67 12.24 10.27
CA HIS A 3 39.55 12.67 9.40
C HIS A 3 38.50 11.57 9.21
N SER A 4 37.37 11.63 9.91
CA SER A 4 36.11 12.27 9.46
C SER A 4 35.08 11.14 9.20
N TYR A 5 33.77 11.24 9.45
CA TYR A 5 32.84 12.26 9.04
C TYR A 5 31.52 12.07 9.80
N THR A 6 30.85 13.19 10.08
CA THR A 6 29.40 13.32 10.09
C THR A 6 28.58 12.91 11.31
N VAL A 7 28.94 13.55 12.43
CA VAL A 7 28.00 14.13 13.42
C VAL A 7 27.15 15.24 12.73
N ARG A 8 26.34 14.88 11.72
CA ARG A 8 25.74 15.83 10.76
C ARG A 8 24.22 15.82 10.66
N LEU A 9 23.49 15.38 11.70
CA LEU A 9 22.02 15.47 11.67
C LEU A 9 21.37 16.15 12.88
N VAL A 10 22.11 16.46 13.94
CA VAL A 10 21.56 17.17 15.11
C VAL A 10 21.67 18.71 14.94
N ALA A 11 22.42 19.19 13.95
CA ALA A 11 22.70 20.61 13.71
C ALA A 11 21.77 21.30 12.71
N LEU A 12 20.57 20.77 12.42
CA LEU A 12 19.58 21.44 11.57
C LEU A 12 18.30 21.88 12.32
N LEU A 13 18.22 21.61 13.62
CA LEU A 13 17.05 21.95 14.46
C LEU A 13 17.21 23.25 15.27
N LEU A 14 18.31 23.99 15.10
CA LEU A 14 18.69 25.11 15.98
C LEU A 14 19.24 26.34 15.23
N LEU A 15 18.85 26.55 13.96
CA LEU A 15 19.36 27.68 13.15
C LEU A 15 18.26 28.56 12.53
N VAL A 16 17.12 28.70 13.20
CA VAL A 16 16.16 29.79 12.90
C VAL A 16 15.60 30.43 14.19
N GLY A 17 16.10 30.02 15.35
CA GLY A 17 15.76 30.62 16.63
C GLY A 17 16.82 31.63 17.05
N LEU A 18 16.47 32.91 16.99
CA LEU A 18 17.11 34.01 17.70
C LEU A 18 18.55 34.36 17.30
N LEU A 19 18.69 35.42 16.50
CA LEU A 19 19.55 36.55 16.89
C LEU A 19 19.13 37.81 16.12
N ALA A 20 18.53 38.74 16.87
CA ALA A 20 18.48 40.19 16.64
C ALA A 20 17.80 40.69 15.34
N GLY A 21 16.63 41.33 15.36
CA GLY A 21 16.43 42.68 15.92
C GLY A 21 17.34 43.67 15.19
N THR A 22 16.90 44.57 14.29
CA THR A 22 15.98 45.69 14.55
C THR A 22 15.48 46.35 13.26
N ARG A 23 14.17 46.68 13.24
CA ARG A 23 13.53 47.91 12.72
C ARG A 23 13.97 48.48 11.35
N GLY A 24 13.04 48.44 10.40
CA GLY A 24 13.05 49.33 9.24
C GLY A 24 11.91 49.10 8.26
N VAL A 25 10.84 49.90 8.41
CA VAL A 25 9.96 50.41 7.34
C VAL A 25 9.01 49.44 6.60
N GLN A 26 7.74 49.62 6.97
CA GLN A 26 6.50 49.52 6.19
C GLN A 26 6.58 49.09 4.71
N ALA A 27 5.84 48.03 4.40
CA ALA A 27 4.95 48.02 3.24
C ALA A 27 3.70 47.21 3.59
N GLN A 28 2.59 47.92 3.80
CA GLN A 28 1.24 47.38 3.76
C GLN A 28 1.02 46.65 2.43
N SER A 29 0.55 45.41 2.47
CA SER A 29 -0.60 45.01 1.65
C SER A 29 -1.22 43.73 2.20
N ASN A 30 -2.51 43.84 2.49
CA ASN A 30 -3.49 42.79 2.68
C ASN A 30 -3.09 41.44 2.06
N MET A 31 -2.90 40.40 2.86
CA MET A 31 -3.49 39.09 2.57
C MET A 31 -3.86 38.39 3.87
N ARG A 32 -5.17 38.11 3.96
CA ARG A 32 -5.88 37.22 4.89
C ARG A 32 -5.04 35.96 5.19
N PRO A 33 -5.05 35.42 6.43
CA PRO A 33 -4.44 34.13 6.69
C PRO A 33 -5.11 33.09 5.79
N ALA A 34 -4.34 32.55 4.84
CA ALA A 34 -4.79 31.44 4.00
C ALA A 34 -5.10 30.27 4.93
N ASN A 35 -6.37 29.86 4.94
CA ASN A 35 -6.83 28.62 5.55
C ASN A 35 -5.96 27.47 5.01
N PHE A 36 -5.00 27.01 5.80
CA PHE A 36 -4.18 25.81 5.53
C PHE A 36 -4.99 24.53 5.82
N LEU A 37 -6.30 24.59 5.59
CA LEU A 37 -7.30 23.53 5.81
C LEU A 37 -8.32 23.49 4.66
N ALA A 38 -8.02 24.13 3.54
CA ALA A 38 -8.81 24.01 2.33
C ALA A 38 -8.11 23.02 1.38
N ASP A 39 -8.88 22.02 0.96
CA ASP A 39 -8.67 21.22 -0.25
C ASP A 39 -7.58 20.14 -0.18
N GLN A 40 -7.69 19.22 0.78
CA GLN A 40 -7.47 17.82 0.39
C GLN A 40 -8.66 17.44 -0.49
N GLU A 41 -8.52 17.63 -1.80
CA GLU A 41 -9.41 16.97 -2.76
C GLU A 41 -9.50 15.49 -2.35
N PRO A 42 -10.70 14.92 -2.23
CA PRO A 42 -10.83 13.49 -2.02
C PRO A 42 -10.19 12.83 -3.23
N ALA A 43 -8.98 12.27 -3.05
CA ALA A 43 -8.30 11.52 -4.09
C ALA A 43 -9.30 10.51 -4.66
N GLU A 44 -9.63 10.66 -5.95
CA GLU A 44 -10.56 9.75 -6.60
C GLU A 44 -10.10 8.31 -6.35
N PRO A 45 -11.02 7.38 -6.03
CA PRO A 45 -10.63 6.00 -5.75
C PRO A 45 -9.93 5.43 -6.98
N LEU A 46 -8.63 5.14 -6.85
CA LEU A 46 -7.83 4.60 -7.94
C LEU A 46 -8.41 3.23 -8.36
N ILE A 47 -9.14 3.21 -9.48
CA ILE A 47 -9.69 1.98 -10.04
C ILE A 47 -8.56 1.23 -10.75
N LEU A 48 -7.81 0.45 -9.97
CA LEU A 48 -6.73 -0.39 -10.51
C LEU A 48 -7.28 -1.54 -11.33
N SER A 49 -6.64 -1.84 -12.47
CA SER A 49 -6.92 -3.05 -13.22
C SER A 49 -6.52 -4.29 -12.40
N LYS A 50 -7.09 -5.45 -12.74
CA LYS A 50 -6.74 -6.71 -12.06
C LYS A 50 -5.27 -7.09 -12.22
N SER A 51 -4.67 -6.72 -13.35
CA SER A 51 -3.24 -6.93 -13.61
C SER A 51 -2.40 -6.10 -12.64
N ASP A 52 -2.70 -4.80 -12.53
CA ASP A 52 -1.97 -3.88 -11.65
C ASP A 52 -2.13 -4.27 -10.18
N LYS A 53 -3.35 -4.70 -9.80
CA LYS A 53 -3.59 -5.25 -8.46
C LYS A 53 -2.70 -6.46 -8.20
N ALA A 54 -2.66 -7.41 -9.13
CA ALA A 54 -1.83 -8.60 -8.97
C ALA A 54 -0.34 -8.27 -8.90
N GLU A 55 0.13 -7.30 -9.69
CA GLU A 55 1.50 -6.80 -9.64
C GLU A 55 1.83 -6.18 -8.28
N LEU A 56 1.03 -5.23 -7.79
CA LEU A 56 1.23 -4.56 -6.50
C LEU A 56 1.24 -5.56 -5.34
N ILE A 57 0.34 -6.54 -5.38
CA ILE A 57 0.30 -7.61 -4.37
C ILE A 57 1.61 -8.41 -4.44
N THR A 58 2.05 -8.79 -5.64
CA THR A 58 3.29 -9.56 -5.81
C THR A 58 4.50 -8.79 -5.30
N GLN A 59 4.64 -7.52 -5.68
CA GLN A 59 5.73 -6.65 -5.22
C GLN A 59 5.78 -6.55 -3.69
N ARG A 60 4.61 -6.38 -3.04
CA ARG A 60 4.54 -6.32 -1.57
C ARG A 60 5.05 -7.59 -0.89
N PHE A 61 4.76 -8.75 -1.48
CA PHE A 61 5.15 -10.02 -0.90
C PHE A 61 6.54 -10.48 -1.36
N SER A 62 7.11 -9.92 -2.41
CA SER A 62 8.32 -10.47 -3.00
C SER A 62 9.51 -10.41 -2.05
N ASP A 63 9.80 -9.24 -1.50
CA ASP A 63 10.91 -9.05 -0.56
C ASP A 63 10.71 -9.86 0.73
N ALA A 64 9.48 -9.85 1.26
CA ALA A 64 9.17 -10.50 2.53
C ALA A 64 9.16 -12.03 2.44
N LEU A 65 8.94 -12.58 1.24
CA LEU A 65 8.96 -14.02 0.98
C LEU A 65 10.25 -14.50 0.33
N ASP A 66 11.18 -13.60 -0.02
CA ASP A 66 12.40 -13.90 -0.75
C ASP A 66 12.07 -14.73 -2.01
N LEU A 67 11.20 -14.19 -2.87
CA LEU A 67 10.77 -14.88 -4.09
C LEU A 67 11.85 -14.76 -5.17
N SER A 68 12.17 -15.88 -5.81
CA SER A 68 12.93 -15.83 -7.06
C SER A 68 12.09 -15.22 -8.20
N PRO A 69 12.70 -14.66 -9.26
CA PRO A 69 11.96 -14.08 -10.39
C PRO A 69 10.94 -15.03 -11.02
N MET A 70 11.25 -16.34 -11.05
CA MET A 70 10.30 -17.36 -11.52
C MET A 70 9.11 -17.53 -10.57
N GLN A 71 9.35 -17.51 -9.26
CA GLN A 71 8.29 -17.59 -8.26
C GLN A 71 7.41 -16.34 -8.26
N GLU A 72 7.99 -15.15 -8.42
CA GLU A 72 7.26 -13.88 -8.56
C GLU A 72 6.27 -13.95 -9.73
N SER A 73 6.74 -14.35 -10.91
CA SER A 73 5.90 -14.46 -12.11
C SER A 73 4.73 -15.43 -11.90
N GLN A 74 4.98 -16.60 -11.30
CA GLN A 74 3.92 -17.58 -11.02
C GLN A 74 2.96 -17.07 -9.93
N PHE A 75 3.49 -16.43 -8.88
CA PHE A 75 2.70 -15.83 -7.82
C PHE A 75 1.76 -14.76 -8.36
N GLN A 76 2.26 -13.85 -9.20
CA GLN A 76 1.46 -12.82 -9.88
C GLN A 76 0.36 -13.43 -10.74
N ARG A 77 0.69 -14.46 -11.52
CA ARG A 77 -0.28 -15.15 -12.38
C ARG A 77 -1.40 -15.81 -11.58
N TYR A 78 -1.07 -16.50 -10.48
CA TYR A 78 -2.08 -17.10 -9.61
C TYR A 78 -2.92 -16.05 -8.88
N THR A 79 -2.28 -14.96 -8.42
CA THR A 79 -2.98 -13.82 -7.81
C THR A 79 -3.99 -13.22 -8.78
N TYR A 80 -3.58 -12.95 -10.02
CA TYR A 80 -4.44 -12.43 -11.07
C TYR A 80 -5.65 -13.34 -11.33
N SER A 81 -5.40 -14.65 -11.50
CA SER A 81 -6.48 -15.62 -11.73
C SER A 81 -7.48 -15.64 -10.58
N HIS A 82 -6.97 -15.59 -9.34
CA HIS A 82 -7.83 -15.56 -8.14
C HIS A 82 -8.69 -14.29 -8.09
N LEU A 83 -8.13 -13.11 -8.40
CA LEU A 83 -8.87 -11.85 -8.47
C LEU A 83 -9.99 -11.92 -9.51
N CYS A 84 -9.70 -12.43 -10.71
CA CYS A 84 -10.71 -12.65 -11.76
C CYS A 84 -11.85 -13.56 -11.30
N GLN A 85 -11.52 -14.67 -10.63
CA GLN A 85 -12.52 -15.63 -10.14
C GLN A 85 -13.38 -15.04 -9.02
N LYS A 86 -12.78 -14.27 -8.11
CA LYS A 86 -13.51 -13.59 -7.03
C LYS A 86 -14.53 -12.59 -7.57
N GLU A 87 -14.15 -11.78 -8.53
CA GLU A 87 -15.07 -10.80 -9.13
C GLU A 87 -16.20 -11.48 -9.90
N ALA A 88 -15.88 -12.51 -10.69
CA ALA A 88 -16.89 -13.31 -11.40
C ALA A 88 -17.84 -14.06 -10.44
N ALA A 89 -17.38 -14.38 -9.24
CA ALA A 89 -18.22 -14.98 -8.19
C ALA A 89 -19.06 -13.92 -7.46
N ALA A 90 -18.49 -12.74 -7.18
CA ALA A 90 -19.18 -11.64 -6.52
C ALA A 90 -20.38 -11.13 -7.32
N SER A 91 -20.26 -11.07 -8.65
CA SER A 91 -21.35 -10.66 -9.55
C SER A 91 -22.51 -11.65 -9.61
N ARG A 92 -22.31 -12.90 -9.19
CA ARG A 92 -23.31 -13.98 -9.27
C ARG A 92 -23.97 -14.33 -7.95
N LEU A 93 -23.43 -13.85 -6.82
CA LEU A 93 -23.74 -14.41 -5.53
C LEU A 93 -23.99 -13.33 -4.47
N VAL A 94 -25.25 -12.96 -4.30
CA VAL A 94 -25.71 -12.21 -3.12
C VAL A 94 -25.57 -13.14 -1.90
N GLY A 95 -24.52 -12.94 -1.09
CA GLY A 95 -24.32 -13.62 0.20
C GLY A 95 -23.40 -14.87 0.20
N ALA A 96 -22.65 -15.19 -0.86
CA ALA A 96 -21.89 -16.45 -0.89
C ALA A 96 -20.54 -16.45 -0.19
N THR A 97 -20.59 -16.68 1.12
CA THR A 97 -19.41 -17.02 1.93
C THR A 97 -18.79 -18.37 1.54
N ARG A 98 -19.59 -19.36 1.10
CA ARG A 98 -19.08 -20.72 0.77
C ARG A 98 -18.28 -20.77 -0.54
N ALA A 99 -18.75 -20.10 -1.58
CA ALA A 99 -18.04 -20.03 -2.86
C ALA A 99 -16.72 -19.28 -2.72
N GLN A 100 -16.74 -18.17 -1.99
CA GLN A 100 -15.54 -17.40 -1.66
C GLN A 100 -14.48 -18.25 -0.92
N ARG A 101 -14.90 -18.99 0.12
CA ARG A 101 -14.01 -19.92 0.83
C ARG A 101 -13.41 -21.00 -0.08
N ARG A 102 -14.16 -21.49 -1.07
CA ARG A 102 -13.65 -22.46 -2.04
C ARG A 102 -12.58 -21.84 -2.93
N LEU A 103 -12.79 -20.61 -3.41
CA LEU A 103 -11.79 -19.88 -4.19
C LEU A 103 -10.53 -19.59 -3.38
N ASP A 104 -10.68 -19.22 -2.11
CA ASP A 104 -9.53 -18.97 -1.22
C ASP A 104 -8.71 -20.25 -0.98
N ARG A 105 -9.38 -21.42 -0.84
CA ARG A 105 -8.69 -22.72 -0.73
C ARG A 105 -8.00 -23.13 -2.03
N GLN A 106 -8.61 -22.83 -3.18
CA GLN A 106 -7.97 -23.10 -4.47
C GLN A 106 -6.71 -22.26 -4.62
N TYR A 107 -6.79 -20.98 -4.30
CA TYR A 107 -5.65 -20.07 -4.34
C TYR A 107 -4.53 -20.51 -3.38
N ALA A 108 -4.90 -20.95 -2.17
CA ALA A 108 -3.97 -21.55 -1.22
C ALA A 108 -3.20 -22.74 -1.81
N ALA A 109 -3.92 -23.64 -2.48
CA ALA A 109 -3.33 -24.81 -3.12
C ALA A 109 -2.43 -24.42 -4.30
N ASP A 110 -2.83 -23.44 -5.11
CA ASP A 110 -2.02 -22.94 -6.22
C ASP A 110 -0.70 -22.33 -5.71
N LEU A 111 -0.76 -21.50 -4.66
CA LEU A 111 0.43 -20.94 -4.03
C LEU A 111 1.36 -22.01 -3.44
N SER A 112 0.81 -23.09 -2.87
CA SER A 112 1.64 -24.19 -2.32
C SER A 112 2.46 -24.95 -3.37
N ARG A 113 2.14 -24.80 -4.66
CA ARG A 113 2.95 -25.39 -5.76
C ARG A 113 4.17 -24.54 -6.11
N VAL A 114 4.15 -23.25 -5.76
CA VAL A 114 5.19 -22.28 -6.09
C VAL A 114 6.06 -21.95 -4.88
N LEU A 115 5.42 -21.79 -3.73
CA LEU A 115 6.06 -21.37 -2.49
C LEU A 115 6.50 -22.58 -1.67
N ARG A 116 7.67 -22.48 -1.06
CA ARG A 116 8.10 -23.42 -0.01
C ARG A 116 7.15 -23.31 1.18
N SER A 117 7.06 -24.37 1.99
CA SER A 117 6.18 -24.38 3.17
C SER A 117 6.46 -23.22 4.14
N SER A 118 7.72 -22.82 4.31
CA SER A 118 8.09 -21.64 5.12
C SER A 118 7.57 -20.33 4.51
N GLN A 119 7.76 -20.12 3.20
CA GLN A 119 7.26 -18.94 2.49
C GLN A 119 5.73 -18.87 2.54
N LEU A 120 5.05 -20.01 2.38
CA LEU A 120 3.59 -20.08 2.48
C LEU A 120 3.09 -19.72 3.89
N ALA A 121 3.78 -20.18 4.94
CA ALA A 121 3.46 -19.82 6.32
C ALA A 121 3.64 -18.31 6.56
N THR A 122 4.75 -17.73 6.09
CA THR A 122 5.01 -16.28 6.16
C THR A 122 3.94 -15.49 5.39
N PHE A 123 3.55 -15.95 4.20
CA PHE A 123 2.49 -15.34 3.41
C PHE A 123 1.17 -15.24 4.20
N TYR A 124 0.73 -16.33 4.84
CA TYR A 124 -0.49 -16.31 5.64
C TYR A 124 -0.37 -15.45 6.89
N TRP A 125 0.79 -15.46 7.55
CA TRP A 125 1.06 -14.60 8.69
C TRP A 125 0.96 -13.11 8.30
N LEU A 126 1.57 -12.72 7.19
CA LEU A 126 1.50 -11.35 6.65
C LEU A 126 0.07 -10.96 6.24
N ARG A 127 -0.60 -11.83 5.46
CA ARG A 127 -1.99 -11.61 5.00
C ARG A 127 -2.97 -11.37 6.15
N ASN A 128 -2.79 -12.06 7.28
CA ASN A 128 -3.69 -11.96 8.42
C ASN A 128 -3.41 -10.74 9.32
N ARG A 129 -2.19 -10.20 9.27
CA ARG A 129 -1.78 -9.04 10.09
C ARG A 129 -2.11 -7.71 9.46
N GLU A 130 -2.05 -7.65 8.13
CA GLU A 130 -2.38 -6.45 7.38
C GLU A 130 -3.60 -6.79 6.53
N PRO A 131 -4.83 -6.48 6.97
CA PRO A 131 -6.01 -6.68 6.13
C PRO A 131 -5.74 -5.92 4.85
N LEU A 132 -5.64 -6.65 3.75
CA LEU A 132 -5.33 -6.08 2.46
C LEU A 132 -6.56 -5.27 2.01
N ALA A 133 -6.73 -4.06 2.56
CA ALA A 133 -7.82 -3.14 2.23
C ALA A 133 -7.76 -2.67 0.76
N LEU A 134 -6.69 -3.02 0.03
CA LEU A 134 -6.58 -2.89 -1.42
C LEU A 134 -7.48 -3.87 -2.21
N PHE A 135 -8.10 -4.84 -1.54
CA PHE A 135 -8.92 -5.89 -2.17
C PHE A 135 -10.43 -5.62 -2.07
N GLU A 136 -10.83 -4.69 -1.22
CA GLU A 136 -12.21 -4.30 -1.04
C GLU A 136 -12.28 -2.81 -1.33
N ALA A 137 -12.65 -2.46 -2.58
CA ALA A 137 -13.24 -1.14 -2.78
C ALA A 137 -14.38 -1.03 -1.75
N PRO A 138 -14.51 0.09 -1.01
CA PRO A 138 -15.64 0.24 -0.11
C PRO A 138 -16.88 -0.03 -0.94
N ALA A 139 -17.67 -1.03 -0.54
CA ALA A 139 -19.00 -1.21 -1.06
C ALA A 139 -19.71 0.11 -0.75
N MET A 140 -19.79 1.01 -1.74
CA MET A 140 -20.45 2.28 -1.56
C MET A 140 -21.86 1.97 -1.11
N ALA A 141 -22.16 2.30 0.14
CA ALA A 141 -23.50 2.33 0.66
C ALA A 141 -24.28 3.34 -0.21
N LYS A 142 -25.03 2.84 -1.19
CA LYS A 142 -26.06 3.64 -1.84
C LYS A 142 -27.11 3.93 -0.75
N ARG A 143 -27.18 5.21 -0.38
CA ARG A 143 -28.34 5.79 0.31
C ARG A 143 -29.55 5.76 -0.61
#